data_AF-A0A4U9CZU7-F1
#
_entry.id   AF-A0A4U9CZU7-F1
#
_cell.length_a   1.000
_cell.length_b   1.000
_cell.length_c   1.000
_cell.angle_alpha   90.00
_cell.angle_beta   90.00
_cell.angle_gamma   90.00
#
_symmetry.space_group_name_H-M   'P 1'
#
loop_
_entity.id
_entity.type
_entity.pdbx_description
1 polymer ?
#
loop_
_entity_poly.entity_id
_entity_poly.type
_entity_poly.pdbx_seq_one_letter_code
_entity_poly.pdbx_strand_id
1 'polypeptide(L)'
;MAVLIATAVIGMFIVSWAIGKALGVSGAMSFAISLTALYGFPADYIITNEAINSLTQDEKERQMLTQHMLGPMLVGGFISVTIVSVILAGILVGYLVPAVG
;
A
#
# COMPACT_ATOMS: atom_id res chain seq x y z
N MET A 1 -3.09 21.17 -5.62
CA MET A 1 -3.58 19.79 -5.49
C MET A 1 -3.04 18.84 -6.53
N ALA A 2 -3.28 19.06 -7.83
CA ALA A 2 -2.77 18.17 -8.87
C ALA A 2 -1.25 17.93 -8.81
N VAL A 3 -0.45 18.99 -8.59
CA VAL A 3 1.02 18.88 -8.47
C VAL A 3 1.44 17.99 -7.29
N LEU A 4 0.83 18.17 -6.11
CA LEU A 4 1.16 17.38 -4.92
C LEU A 4 0.84 15.90 -5.11
N ILE A 5 -0.33 15.59 -5.69
CA ILE A 5 -0.73 14.21 -5.96
C ILE A 5 0.21 13.59 -6.99
N ALA A 6 0.53 14.31 -8.07
CA ALA A 6 1.45 13.82 -9.09
C ALA A 6 2.84 13.52 -8.52
N THR A 7 3.41 14.43 -7.71
CA THR A 7 4.70 14.20 -7.07
C THR A 7 4.66 13.02 -6.08
N ALA A 8 3.57 12.88 -5.31
CA ALA A 8 3.41 11.75 -4.39
C ALA A 8 3.35 10.40 -5.13
N VAL A 9 2.58 10.32 -6.21
CA VAL A 9 2.47 9.09 -7.03
C VAL A 9 3.81 8.74 -7.68
N ILE A 10 4.54 9.73 -8.20
CA ILE A 10 5.88 9.51 -8.78
C ILE A 10 6.85 8.99 -7.70
N GLY A 11 6.85 9.60 -6.51
CA GLY A 11 7.65 9.14 -5.38
C GLY A 11 7.32 7.71 -4.98
N MET A 12 6.03 7.38 -4.86
CA MET A 12 5.57 6.01 -4.58
C MET A 12 6.01 5.03 -5.65
N PHE A 13 5.95 5.40 -6.93
CA PHE A 13 6.40 4.54 -8.03
C PHE A 13 7.90 4.22 -7.94
N ILE A 14 8.75 5.22 -7.73
CA ILE A 14 10.20 5.03 -7.64
C ILE A 14 10.56 4.13 -6.44
N VAL A 15 10.00 4.42 -5.27
CA VAL A 15 10.29 3.69 -4.03
C VAL A 15 9.75 2.26 -4.10
N SER A 16 8.50 2.08 -4.56
CA SER A 16 7.90 0.76 -4.69
C SER A 16 8.59 -0.12 -5.71
N TRP A 17 9.11 0.45 -6.81
CA TRP A 17 9.87 -0.29 -7.80
C TRP A 17 11.21 -0.78 -7.23
N ALA A 18 11.93 0.08 -6.50
CA ALA A 18 13.19 -0.27 -5.86
C ALA A 18 13.00 -1.36 -4.79
N ILE A 19 12.02 -1.20 -3.90
CA ILE A 19 11.72 -2.17 -2.83
C ILE A 19 11.13 -3.45 -3.42
N GLY A 20 10.24 -3.35 -4.42
CA GLY A 20 9.65 -4.49 -5.10
C GLY A 20 10.69 -5.41 -5.71
N LYS A 21 11.71 -4.82 -6.36
CA LYS A 21 12.86 -5.57 -6.90
C LYS A 21 13.67 -6.26 -5.82
N ALA A 22 13.83 -5.64 -4.64
CA ALA A 22 14.53 -6.24 -3.52
C ALA A 22 13.74 -7.39 -2.87
N LEU A 23 12.41 -7.29 -2.83
CA LEU A 23 11.50 -8.31 -2.25
C LEU A 23 11.13 -9.43 -3.24
N GLY A 24 11.58 -9.36 -4.49
CA GLY A 24 11.23 -10.35 -5.52
C GLY A 24 9.77 -10.29 -5.98
N VAL A 25 9.07 -9.18 -5.72
CA VAL A 25 7.68 -8.96 -6.10
C VAL A 25 7.63 -8.27 -7.47
N SER A 26 6.61 -8.55 -8.29
CA SER A 26 6.46 -7.89 -9.59
C SER A 26 6.27 -6.38 -9.40
N GLY A 27 6.89 -5.57 -10.27
CA GLY A 27 6.81 -4.11 -10.14
C GLY A 27 5.37 -3.57 -10.15
N ALA A 28 4.48 -4.22 -10.91
CA ALA A 28 3.06 -3.89 -10.91
C ALA A 28 2.39 -4.15 -9.56
N MET A 29 2.69 -5.29 -8.92
CA MET A 29 2.13 -5.63 -7.61
C MET A 29 2.72 -4.75 -6.51
N SER A 30 4.02 -4.45 -6.54
CA SER A 30 4.63 -3.52 -5.58
C SER A 30 4.06 -2.11 -5.69
N PHE A 31 3.83 -1.64 -6.91
CA PHE A 31 3.17 -0.36 -7.13
C PHE A 31 1.72 -0.39 -6.63
N ALA A 32 0.97 -1.45 -6.94
CA ALA A 32 -0.40 -1.61 -6.49
C ALA A 32 -0.52 -1.66 -4.95
N ILE A 33 0.44 -2.29 -4.25
CA ILE A 33 0.53 -2.24 -2.78
C ILE A 33 0.84 -0.80 -2.31
N SER A 34 1.73 -0.06 -2.97
CA SER A 34 2.03 1.32 -2.57
C SER A 34 0.86 2.29 -2.78
N LEU A 35 0.03 2.05 -3.80
CA LEU A 35 -1.19 2.82 -4.06
C LEU A 35 -2.25 2.66 -2.95
N THR A 36 -2.15 1.61 -2.12
CA THR A 36 -3.07 1.45 -0.99
C THR A 36 -2.95 2.57 0.05
N ALA A 37 -1.84 3.32 0.04
CA ALA A 37 -1.69 4.52 0.84
C ALA A 37 -2.55 5.71 0.35
N LEU A 38 -3.07 5.67 -0.88
CA LEU A 38 -3.90 6.73 -1.47
C LEU A 38 -5.41 6.50 -1.27
N TYR A 39 -5.91 5.32 -1.65
CA TYR A 39 -7.34 5.00 -1.58
C TYR A 39 -7.69 4.19 -0.33
N GLY A 40 -6.89 3.15 -0.07
CA GLY A 40 -7.07 2.27 1.07
C GLY A 40 -8.33 1.39 0.98
N PHE A 41 -8.59 0.70 2.07
CA PHE A 41 -9.79 -0.12 2.21
C PHE A 41 -11.02 0.75 2.51
N PRO A 42 -12.22 0.50 1.92
CA PRO A 42 -12.61 -0.62 1.06
C PRO A 42 -12.48 -0.38 -0.45
N ALA A 43 -12.07 0.81 -0.89
CA ALA A 43 -12.01 1.16 -2.31
C ALA A 43 -11.06 0.24 -3.10
N ASP A 44 -9.86 -0.01 -2.58
CA ASP A 44 -8.88 -0.92 -3.20
C ASP A 44 -9.41 -2.34 -3.34
N TYR A 45 -10.18 -2.80 -2.35
CA TYR A 45 -10.78 -4.13 -2.37
C TYR A 45 -11.84 -4.27 -3.47
N ILE A 46 -12.68 -3.25 -3.65
CA ILE A 46 -13.73 -3.26 -4.68
C ILE A 46 -13.09 -3.27 -6.06
N ILE A 47 -12.15 -2.35 -6.33
CA ILE A 47 -11.49 -2.22 -7.64
C ILE A 47 -10.68 -3.48 -7.97
N THR A 48 -9.98 -4.05 -6.99
CA THR A 48 -9.21 -5.28 -7.21
C THR A 48 -10.11 -6.47 -7.53
N ASN A 49 -11.23 -6.63 -6.83
CA ASN A 49 -12.19 -7.69 -7.16
C ASN A 49 -12.83 -7.48 -8.53
N GLU A 50 -13.18 -6.24 -8.89
CA GLU A 50 -13.75 -5.93 -10.20
C GLU A 50 -12.76 -6.24 -11.32
N ALA A 51 -11.48 -5.91 -11.15
CA ALA A 51 -10.42 -6.25 -12.08
C ALA A 51 -10.22 -7.77 -12.20
N ILE A 52 -10.17 -8.49 -11.08
CA ILE A 52 -10.02 -9.96 -11.07
C ILE A 52 -11.22 -10.61 -11.76
N ASN A 53 -12.44 -10.21 -11.42
CA ASN A 53 -13.69 -10.72 -12.03
C ASN A 53 -13.76 -10.44 -13.53
N SER A 54 -13.21 -9.31 -13.98
CA SER A 54 -13.21 -8.93 -15.40
C SER A 54 -12.12 -9.66 -16.21
N LEU A 55 -11.05 -10.09 -15.56
CA LEU A 55 -9.88 -10.72 -16.20
C LEU A 55 -9.86 -12.25 -16.07
N THR A 56 -10.72 -12.85 -15.25
CA THR A 56 -10.81 -14.30 -15.05
C THR A 56 -12.14 -14.88 -15.52
N GLN A 57 -12.13 -16.13 -15.97
CA GLN A 57 -13.32 -16.86 -16.39
C GLN A 57 -13.62 -18.10 -15.52
N ASP A 58 -12.62 -18.61 -14.79
CA ASP A 58 -12.74 -19.76 -13.88
C ASP A 58 -12.74 -19.31 -12.41
N GLU A 59 -13.65 -19.86 -11.62
CA GLU A 59 -13.79 -19.60 -10.19
C GLU A 59 -12.54 -19.98 -9.37
N LYS A 60 -11.81 -21.03 -9.77
CA LYS A 60 -10.55 -21.42 -9.11
C LYS A 60 -9.45 -20.39 -9.34
N GLU A 61 -9.33 -19.88 -10.56
CA GLU A 61 -8.35 -18.85 -10.90
C GLU A 61 -8.68 -17.55 -10.16
N ARG A 62 -9.96 -17.18 -10.12
CA ARG A 62 -10.49 -16.02 -9.39
C ARG A 62 -10.11 -16.05 -7.92
N GLN A 63 -10.29 -17.19 -7.24
CA GLN A 63 -9.94 -17.34 -5.83
C GLN A 63 -8.43 -17.26 -5.59
N MET A 64 -7.62 -17.86 -6.48
CA MET A 64 -6.16 -17.80 -6.37
C MET A 64 -5.64 -16.37 -6.52
N LEU A 65 -6.09 -15.64 -7.55
CA LEU A 65 -5.70 -14.25 -7.76
C LEU A 65 -6.20 -13.34 -6.63
N THR A 66 -7.42 -13.56 -6.15
CA THR A 66 -7.99 -12.82 -5.02
C THR A 66 -7.11 -12.98 -3.78
N GLN A 67 -6.70 -14.21 -3.44
CA GLN A 67 -5.80 -14.44 -2.30
C GLN A 67 -4.41 -13.81 -2.51
N HIS A 68 -3.85 -13.95 -3.71
CA HIS A 68 -2.50 -13.47 -4.01
C HIS A 68 -2.41 -11.93 -4.11
N MET A 69 -3.48 -11.25 -4.52
CA MET A 69 -3.50 -9.79 -4.67
C MET A 69 -4.05 -9.08 -3.43
N LEU A 70 -5.20 -9.52 -2.92
CA LEU A 70 -5.84 -8.84 -1.77
C LEU A 70 -5.05 -9.03 -0.48
N GLY A 71 -4.48 -10.21 -0.25
CA GLY A 71 -3.73 -10.49 0.99
C GLY A 71 -2.61 -9.46 1.22
N PRO A 72 -1.64 -9.33 0.30
CA PRO A 72 -0.57 -8.35 0.42
C PRO A 72 -1.02 -6.89 0.44
N MET A 73 -2.06 -6.53 -0.33
CA MET A 73 -2.58 -5.16 -0.37
C MET A 73 -3.20 -4.73 0.97
N LEU A 74 -4.04 -5.57 1.57
CA LEU A 74 -4.70 -5.25 2.84
C LEU A 74 -3.68 -5.22 3.99
N VAL A 75 -2.81 -6.24 4.05
CA VAL A 75 -1.78 -6.32 5.08
C VAL A 75 -0.80 -5.16 4.97
N GLY A 76 -0.36 -4.82 3.75
CA GLY A 76 0.52 -3.68 3.50
C GLY A 76 -0.10 -2.36 3.94
N GLY A 77 -1.36 -2.11 3.58
CA GLY A 77 -2.10 -0.91 3.98
C GLY A 77 -2.19 -0.76 5.50
N PHE A 78 -2.72 -1.76 6.20
CA PHE A 78 -2.89 -1.69 7.66
C PHE A 78 -1.57 -1.59 8.43
N ILE A 79 -0.55 -2.36 8.02
CA ILE A 79 0.76 -2.32 8.67
C ILE A 79 1.43 -0.96 8.44
N SER A 80 1.36 -0.41 7.23
CA SER A 80 2.00 0.86 6.90
C SER A 80 1.48 2.00 7.78
N VAL A 81 0.17 2.12 7.95
CA VAL A 81 -0.45 3.16 8.79
C VAL A 81 -0.03 2.98 10.25
N THR A 82 0.07 1.74 10.72
CA THR A 82 0.48 1.44 12.09
C THR A 82 1.92 1.84 12.33
N ILE A 83 2.86 1.40 11.48
CA ILE A 83 4.28 1.69 11.62
C ILE A 83 4.55 3.19 11.52
N VAL A 84 3.96 3.86 10.53
CA VAL A 84 4.11 5.32 10.36
C VAL A 84 3.59 6.06 11.58
N SER A 85 2.44 5.64 12.13
CA SER A 85 1.88 6.25 13.34
C SER A 85 2.81 6.09 14.55
N VAL A 86 3.39 4.90 14.75
CA VAL A 86 4.33 4.63 15.85
C VAL A 86 5.61 5.45 15.72
N ILE A 87 6.17 5.55 14.52
CA ILE A 87 7.39 6.35 14.27
C ILE A 87 7.11 7.83 14.53
N LEU A 88 6.01 8.36 14.00
CA LEU A 88 5.62 9.76 14.21
C LEU A 88 5.37 10.05 15.68
N ALA A 89 4.63 9.18 16.38
CA ALA A 89 4.40 9.33 17.81
C ALA A 89 5.72 9.32 18.58
N GLY A 90 6.65 8.42 18.26
CA GLY A 90 7.97 8.37 18.88
C GLY A 90 8.77 9.66 18.70
N ILE A 91 8.75 10.25 17.50
CA ILE A 91 9.40 11.53 17.23
C ILE A 91 8.71 12.67 17.99
N LEU A 92 7.38 12.74 17.92
CA LEU A 92 6.59 13.79 18.53
C LEU A 92 6.69 13.79 20.06
N VAL A 93 6.74 12.62 20.69
CA VAL A 93 6.96 12.50 22.14
C VAL A 93 8.25 13.19 22.57
N GLY A 94 9.33 13.09 21.79
CA GLY A 94 10.58 13.79 22.06
C GLY A 94 10.50 15.32 21.96
N TYR A 95 9.51 15.86 21.24
CA TYR A 95 9.26 17.30 21.12
C TYR A 95 8.19 17.82 22.09
N LEU A 96 7.17 17.01 22.39
CA LEU A 96 6.03 17.38 23.24
C LEU A 96 6.31 17.18 24.72
N VAL A 97 7.12 16.18 25.08
CA VAL A 97 7.59 16.04 26.46
C VAL A 97 8.73 17.04 26.62
N PRO A 98 8.57 18.09 27.44
CA PRO A 98 9.63 19.04 27.64
C PRO A 98 10.83 18.27 28.20
N ALA A 99 12.02 18.53 27.66
CA ALA A 99 13.27 17.99 28.18
C ALA A 99 13.47 18.53 29.60
N VAL A 100 12.86 17.88 30.59
CA VAL A 100 12.91 18.25 31.98
C VAL A 100 13.13 16.99 32.80
N GLY A 101 14.32 16.93 33.40
CA GLY A 101 14.57 16.36 34.73
C GLY A 101 14.55 14.86 34.83
#